data_AF-A0A0K0CTD8-F1
#
_entry.id   AF-A0A0K0CTD8-F1
#
_cell.length_a   1.000
_cell.length_b   1.000
_cell.length_c   1.000
_cell.angle_alpha   90.00
_cell.angle_beta   90.00
_cell.angle_gamma   90.00
#
_symmetry.space_group_name_H-M   'P 1'
#
loop_
_entity.id
_entity.type
_entity.pdbx_description
1 polymer ?
#
loop_
_entity_poly.entity_id
_entity_poly.type
_entity_poly.pdbx_seq_one_letter_code
_entity_poly.pdbx_strand_id
1 'polypeptide(L)'
;MPMISICFYEKFTRTNHLKFQLRKSDWKRDVVYLYQFPRSKTIPNMSPFCLKVETFLKVNKIPYEVCPLLMGRSRYGLLPFVELNGEHIADSQIIISRLTKHFNIKKIAAVVGQLDTIELKEMLQKDYDAYRDLLGDQKFIFGDDISSVDCTLFGQLATVLYVPTNSYCKELLRDHYPTLVEYCGRIRDTVFGNEFASH
;
A
#
# COMPACT_ATOMS: atom_id res chain seq x y z
N MET A 1 15.48 -15.34 -26.25
CA MET A 1 15.97 -13.99 -25.88
C MET A 1 15.29 -13.52 -24.59
N PRO A 2 15.90 -13.68 -23.40
CA PRO A 2 15.35 -13.07 -22.19
C PRO A 2 16.43 -12.46 -21.26
N MET A 3 17.50 -11.86 -21.78
CA MET A 3 18.54 -11.23 -20.92
C MET A 3 18.26 -9.76 -20.58
N ILE A 4 17.38 -9.08 -21.33
CA ILE A 4 17.16 -7.62 -21.15
C ILE A 4 16.21 -7.33 -19.96
N SER A 5 15.22 -8.18 -19.69
CA SER A 5 14.30 -7.99 -18.55
C SER A 5 14.96 -8.24 -17.18
N ILE A 6 15.92 -9.16 -17.09
CA ILE A 6 16.64 -9.46 -15.84
C ILE A 6 17.58 -8.30 -15.47
N CYS A 7 18.27 -7.70 -16.45
CA CYS A 7 19.13 -6.53 -16.18
C CYS A 7 18.35 -5.28 -15.74
N PHE A 8 17.07 -5.14 -16.10
CA PHE A 8 16.23 -4.07 -15.55
C PHE A 8 15.82 -4.34 -14.10
N TYR A 9 15.59 -5.61 -13.74
CA TYR A 9 15.20 -6.02 -12.39
C TYR A 9 16.37 -5.96 -11.40
N GLU A 10 17.57 -6.39 -11.78
CA GLU A 10 18.77 -6.34 -10.92
C GLU A 10 19.28 -4.91 -10.68
N LYS A 11 19.07 -3.98 -11.62
CA LYS A 11 19.35 -2.55 -11.38
C LYS A 11 18.32 -1.88 -10.47
N PHE A 12 17.15 -2.47 -10.27
CA PHE A 12 16.08 -1.93 -9.43
C PHE A 12 16.26 -2.29 -7.95
N THR A 13 16.93 -3.41 -7.64
CA THR A 13 17.10 -3.92 -6.27
C THR A 13 18.45 -3.57 -5.62
N ARG A 14 19.31 -2.80 -6.28
CA ARG A 14 20.57 -2.36 -5.68
C ARG A 14 20.34 -1.15 -4.77
N THR A 15 19.82 -1.39 -3.57
CA THR A 15 19.80 -0.44 -2.46
C THR A 15 21.24 -0.18 -2.01
N ASN A 16 21.88 0.80 -2.66
CA ASN A 16 23.11 1.37 -2.13
C ASN A 16 22.77 2.06 -0.80
N HIS A 17 23.29 1.52 0.30
CA HIS A 17 23.32 2.16 1.63
C HIS A 17 24.30 3.36 1.66
N LEU A 18 24.35 4.15 0.60
CA LEU A 18 25.07 5.42 0.61
C LEU A 18 24.39 6.32 1.65
N LYS A 19 25.19 7.01 2.49
CA LYS A 19 24.72 7.95 3.49
C LYS A 19 23.71 8.91 2.85
N PHE A 20 22.44 8.75 3.21
CA PHE A 20 21.38 9.57 2.67
C PHE A 20 21.58 11.01 3.15
N GLN A 21 21.82 11.91 2.21
CA GLN A 21 21.87 13.35 2.46
C GLN A 21 20.63 13.99 1.84
N LEU A 22 20.06 14.96 2.54
CA LEU A 22 19.02 15.82 1.97
C LEU A 22 19.57 16.49 0.71
N ARG A 23 18.75 16.54 -0.32
CA ARG A 23 19.10 17.20 -1.58
C ARG A 23 19.01 18.72 -1.46
N LYS A 24 18.10 19.24 -0.63
CA LYS A 24 17.98 20.67 -0.34
C LYS A 24 18.61 20.99 1.03
N SER A 25 19.70 21.74 1.04
CA SER A 25 20.40 22.18 2.26
C SER A 25 19.89 23.53 2.78
N ASP A 26 19.46 24.42 1.88
CA ASP A 26 18.95 25.78 2.12
C ASP A 26 17.40 25.81 2.19
N TRP A 27 16.81 24.87 2.93
CA TRP A 27 15.36 24.75 3.01
C TRP A 27 14.72 25.85 3.88
N LYS A 28 13.48 26.19 3.53
CA LYS A 28 12.61 27.11 4.28
C LYS A 28 11.65 26.33 5.16
N ARG A 29 11.41 26.81 6.38
CA ARG A 29 10.48 26.19 7.31
C ARG A 29 9.07 26.15 6.71
N ASP A 30 8.42 24.99 6.83
CA ASP A 30 7.05 24.72 6.39
C ASP A 30 6.82 24.89 4.88
N VAL A 31 7.88 24.74 4.09
CA VAL A 31 7.84 24.62 2.62
C VAL A 31 8.21 23.19 2.23
N VAL A 32 7.35 22.55 1.44
CA VAL A 32 7.55 21.18 0.96
C VAL A 32 8.37 21.20 -0.34
N TYR A 33 9.49 20.50 -0.37
CA TYR A 33 10.27 20.30 -1.60
C TYR A 33 9.87 18.97 -2.23
N LEU A 34 9.03 19.01 -3.27
CA LEU A 34 8.50 17.84 -3.97
C LEU A 34 9.43 17.39 -5.08
N TYR A 35 10.06 16.23 -4.90
CA TYR A 35 10.87 15.60 -5.92
C TYR A 35 10.03 14.65 -6.78
N GLN A 36 9.95 14.96 -8.07
CA GLN A 36 9.13 14.21 -9.03
C GLN A 36 9.71 14.26 -10.45
N PHE A 37 9.12 13.52 -11.40
CA PHE A 37 9.56 13.57 -12.79
C PHE A 37 9.40 14.99 -13.40
N PRO A 38 10.19 15.34 -14.43
CA PRO A 38 10.02 16.58 -15.17
C PRO A 38 8.60 16.72 -15.73
N ARG A 39 8.10 17.95 -15.81
CA ARG A 39 6.77 18.21 -16.37
C ARG A 39 6.75 17.94 -17.87
N SER A 40 5.61 17.45 -18.36
CA SER A 40 5.32 17.36 -19.79
C SER A 40 4.52 18.58 -20.26
N LYS A 41 4.48 18.83 -21.57
CA LYS A 41 3.68 19.90 -22.17
C LYS A 41 2.17 19.69 -21.97
N THR A 42 1.74 18.44 -21.87
CA THR A 42 0.31 18.08 -21.83
C THR A 42 -0.21 17.82 -20.42
N ILE A 43 0.61 17.24 -19.53
CA ILE A 43 0.24 16.95 -18.14
C ILE A 43 1.38 17.28 -17.17
N PRO A 44 1.07 17.68 -15.91
CA PRO A 44 2.07 18.01 -14.91
C PRO A 44 3.10 16.92 -14.64
N ASN A 45 2.67 15.65 -14.66
CA ASN A 45 3.54 14.49 -14.46
C ASN A 45 2.91 13.24 -15.08
N MET A 46 3.70 12.35 -15.68
CA MET A 46 3.21 11.07 -16.23
C MET A 46 2.99 10.00 -15.16
N SER A 47 3.56 10.17 -13.95
CA SER A 47 3.36 9.23 -12.86
C SER A 47 2.11 9.59 -12.03
N PRO A 48 1.17 8.65 -11.83
CA PRO A 48 -0.02 8.90 -11.02
C PRO A 48 0.32 9.21 -9.56
N PHE A 49 1.41 8.64 -9.03
CA PHE A 49 1.86 8.92 -7.66
C PHE A 49 2.39 10.35 -7.50
N CYS A 50 3.11 10.86 -8.51
CA CYS A 50 3.58 12.25 -8.53
C CYS A 50 2.40 13.22 -8.61
N LEU A 51 1.46 12.96 -9.52
CA LEU A 51 0.22 13.73 -9.64
C LEU A 51 -0.57 13.76 -8.34
N LYS A 52 -0.68 12.61 -7.66
CA LYS A 52 -1.41 12.49 -6.39
C LYS A 52 -0.85 13.43 -5.33
N VAL A 53 0.48 13.42 -5.12
CA VAL A 53 1.12 14.27 -4.11
C VAL A 53 1.03 15.75 -4.51
N GLU A 54 1.31 16.10 -5.77
CA GLU A 54 1.22 17.50 -6.22
C GLU A 54 -0.21 18.04 -6.12
N THR A 55 -1.21 17.23 -6.48
CA THR A 55 -2.63 17.60 -6.37
C THR A 55 -3.02 17.81 -4.91
N PHE A 56 -2.58 16.92 -4.01
CA PHE A 56 -2.83 17.05 -2.57
C PHE A 56 -2.25 18.37 -2.01
N LEU A 57 -1.01 18.71 -2.37
CA LEU A 57 -0.37 19.97 -1.97
C LEU A 57 -1.18 21.18 -2.48
N LYS A 58 -1.59 21.17 -3.76
CA LYS A 58 -2.37 22.27 -4.37
C LYS A 58 -3.74 22.45 -3.72
N VAL A 59 -4.51 21.38 -3.55
CA VAL A 59 -5.87 21.43 -2.99
C VAL A 59 -5.85 21.99 -1.57
N ASN A 60 -4.86 21.58 -0.77
CA ASN A 60 -4.72 22.04 0.61
C ASN A 60 -3.93 23.35 0.75
N LYS A 61 -3.57 24.00 -0.36
CA LYS A 61 -2.83 25.28 -0.39
C LYS A 61 -1.53 25.23 0.42
N ILE A 62 -0.86 24.07 0.43
CA ILE A 62 0.41 23.88 1.15
C ILE A 62 1.52 24.53 0.33
N PRO A 63 2.40 25.36 0.92
CA PRO A 63 3.55 25.92 0.22
C PRO A 63 4.50 24.80 -0.26
N TYR A 64 4.81 24.76 -1.55
CA TYR A 64 5.70 23.75 -2.10
C TYR A 64 6.52 24.22 -3.31
N GLU A 65 7.68 23.60 -3.50
CA GLU A 65 8.55 23.76 -4.66
C GLU A 65 8.70 22.43 -5.40
N VAL A 66 8.69 22.45 -6.73
CA VAL A 66 8.88 21.24 -7.56
C VAL A 66 10.35 21.09 -7.94
N CYS A 67 10.94 19.99 -7.53
CA CYS A 67 12.32 19.60 -7.81
C CYS A 67 12.34 18.47 -8.85
N PRO A 68 12.56 18.76 -10.16
CA PRO A 68 12.52 17.74 -11.20
C PRO A 68 13.72 16.78 -11.11
N LEU A 69 13.46 15.48 -11.19
CA LEU A 69 14.47 14.42 -11.21
C LEU A 69 14.23 13.47 -12.40
N LEU A 70 15.26 13.29 -13.22
CA LEU A 70 15.24 12.29 -14.30
C LEU A 70 15.63 10.89 -13.77
N MET A 71 16.81 10.80 -13.14
CA MET A 71 17.36 9.54 -12.62
C MET A 71 17.38 9.45 -11.08
N GLY A 72 17.17 10.55 -10.37
CA GLY A 72 17.15 10.56 -8.91
C GLY A 72 15.95 9.79 -8.34
N ARG A 73 16.17 9.05 -7.25
CA ARG A 73 15.14 8.36 -6.47
C ARG A 73 15.28 8.70 -5.00
N SER A 74 14.25 8.38 -4.22
CA SER A 74 14.30 8.42 -2.76
C SER A 74 15.26 7.37 -2.20
N ARG A 75 15.51 7.42 -0.89
CA ARG A 75 16.29 6.40 -0.16
C ARG A 75 15.78 4.96 -0.34
N TYR A 76 14.52 4.78 -0.74
CA TYR A 76 13.88 3.48 -0.94
C TYR A 76 13.71 3.12 -2.42
N GLY A 77 14.29 3.89 -3.34
CA GLY A 77 14.12 3.69 -4.78
C GLY A 77 12.79 4.20 -5.35
N LEU A 78 11.90 4.73 -4.50
CA LEU A 78 10.58 5.26 -4.88
C LEU A 78 10.63 6.72 -5.34
N LEU A 79 9.67 7.11 -6.17
CA LEU A 79 9.35 8.48 -6.57
C LEU A 79 7.81 8.61 -6.67
N PRO A 80 7.17 9.69 -6.18
CA PRO A 80 7.74 10.90 -5.62
C PRO A 80 8.29 10.72 -4.20
N PHE A 81 9.10 11.68 -3.76
CA PHE A 81 9.44 11.90 -2.36
C PHE A 81 9.47 13.39 -2.05
N VAL A 82 9.38 13.75 -0.77
CA VAL A 82 9.44 15.13 -0.31
C VAL A 82 10.54 15.34 0.71
N GLU A 83 11.04 16.56 0.76
CA GLU A 83 11.82 17.05 1.90
C GLU A 83 11.03 18.18 2.58
N LEU A 84 10.86 18.08 3.89
CA LEU A 84 10.13 19.05 4.71
C LEU A 84 10.87 19.24 6.03
N ASN A 85 11.22 20.49 6.37
CA ASN A 85 11.87 20.84 7.64
C ASN A 85 13.12 19.99 7.96
N GLY A 86 13.91 19.65 6.94
CA GLY A 86 15.10 18.80 7.08
C GLY A 86 14.81 17.30 7.20
N GLU A 87 13.57 16.85 6.99
CA GLU A 87 13.20 15.44 6.97
C GLU A 87 12.91 14.98 5.54
N HIS A 88 13.46 13.82 5.15
CA HIS A 88 13.11 13.15 3.90
C HIS A 88 12.01 12.12 4.12
N ILE A 89 10.93 12.24 3.33
CA ILE A 89 9.74 11.39 3.40
C ILE A 89 9.46 10.85 2.01
N ALA A 90 9.33 9.54 1.88
CA ALA A 90 9.06 8.86 0.61
C ALA A 90 7.82 7.96 0.74
N ASP A 91 7.35 7.45 -0.40
CA ASP A 91 6.04 6.81 -0.59
C ASP A 91 4.85 7.80 -0.55
N SER A 92 4.02 7.77 -1.60
CA SER A 92 2.93 8.75 -1.77
C SER A 92 1.91 8.76 -0.63
N GLN A 93 1.64 7.61 0.01
CA GLN A 93 0.68 7.51 1.12
C GLN A 93 1.30 8.05 2.41
N ILE A 94 2.55 7.68 2.68
CA ILE A 94 3.27 8.15 3.86
C ILE A 94 3.44 9.67 3.79
N ILE A 95 3.81 10.20 2.62
CA ILE A 95 3.92 11.65 2.36
C ILE A 95 2.61 12.36 2.74
N ILE A 96 1.49 11.92 2.19
CA ILE A 96 0.18 12.53 2.46
C ILE A 96 -0.18 12.45 3.94
N SER A 97 0.04 11.29 4.58
CA SER A 97 -0.23 11.09 6.01
C SER A 97 0.60 12.06 6.88
N ARG A 98 1.90 12.22 6.57
CA ARG A 98 2.79 13.14 7.29
C ARG A 98 2.41 14.60 7.08
N LEU A 99 2.13 15.00 5.84
CA LEU A 99 1.69 16.37 5.53
C LEU A 99 0.35 16.70 6.19
N THR A 100 -0.59 15.75 6.20
CA THR A 100 -1.88 15.91 6.87
C THR A 100 -1.71 16.19 8.36
N LYS A 101 -0.83 15.44 9.03
CA LYS A 101 -0.51 15.66 10.44
C LYS A 101 0.21 16.99 10.67
N HIS A 102 1.23 17.29 9.86
CA HIS A 102 2.07 18.48 10.02
C HIS A 102 1.28 19.79 9.82
N PHE A 103 0.46 19.87 8.79
CA PHE A 103 -0.31 21.07 8.44
C PHE A 103 -1.73 21.09 9.04
N ASN A 104 -2.05 20.14 9.93
CA ASN A 104 -3.35 20.00 10.58
C ASN A 104 -4.54 20.05 9.58
N ILE A 105 -4.43 19.30 8.49
CA ILE A 105 -5.42 19.32 7.40
C ILE A 105 -6.66 18.57 7.84
N LYS A 106 -7.84 19.20 7.66
CA LYS A 106 -9.13 18.57 7.92
C LYS A 106 -9.30 17.36 7.02
N LYS A 107 -9.25 16.17 7.63
CA LYS A 107 -9.44 14.90 6.93
C LYS A 107 -10.88 14.81 6.46
N ILE A 108 -11.05 14.56 5.17
CA ILE A 108 -12.34 14.19 4.58
C ILE A 108 -12.32 12.67 4.51
N ALA A 109 -13.30 12.00 5.11
CA ALA A 109 -13.31 10.54 5.34
C ALA A 109 -13.22 9.67 4.06
N ALA A 110 -13.30 10.25 2.86
CA ALA A 110 -13.50 9.53 1.61
C ALA A 110 -12.23 9.17 0.81
N VAL A 111 -11.01 9.18 1.38
CA VAL A 111 -9.81 8.79 0.62
C VAL A 111 -8.95 7.80 1.40
N VAL A 112 -8.72 6.65 0.75
CA VAL A 112 -7.74 5.59 1.08
C VAL A 112 -6.49 6.19 1.75
N GLY A 113 -6.47 6.17 3.09
CA GLY A 113 -5.37 6.78 3.84
C GLY A 113 -5.63 7.01 5.33
N GLN A 114 -6.89 7.11 5.77
CA GLN A 114 -7.28 7.10 7.19
C GLN A 114 -8.80 7.02 7.30
N LEU A 115 -9.33 5.81 7.14
CA LEU A 115 -10.64 5.48 7.68
C LEU A 115 -10.53 5.51 9.21
N ASP A 116 -11.56 6.01 9.91
CA ASP A 116 -11.56 5.92 11.36
C ASP A 116 -11.59 4.44 11.80
N THR A 117 -11.24 4.15 13.05
CA THR A 117 -11.17 2.77 13.53
C THR A 117 -12.54 2.09 13.61
N ILE A 118 -13.66 2.79 13.46
CA ILE A 118 -15.01 2.24 13.45
C ILE A 118 -15.38 1.91 11.99
N GLU A 119 -15.22 2.85 11.08
CA GLU A 119 -15.47 2.70 9.64
C GLU A 119 -14.59 1.61 9.03
N LEU A 120 -13.31 1.50 9.45
CA LEU A 120 -12.46 0.36 9.07
C LEU A 120 -13.05 -0.98 9.47
N LYS A 121 -13.61 -1.06 10.68
CA LYS A 121 -14.18 -2.30 11.21
C LYS A 121 -15.47 -2.63 10.49
N GLU A 122 -16.31 -1.64 10.23
CA GLU A 122 -17.54 -1.80 9.46
C GLU A 122 -17.25 -2.22 8.01
N MET A 123 -16.24 -1.62 7.37
CA MET A 123 -15.81 -2.02 6.02
C MET A 123 -15.26 -3.44 6.02
N LEU A 124 -14.40 -3.78 6.98
CA LEU A 124 -13.88 -5.14 7.10
C LEU A 124 -15.00 -6.16 7.32
N GLN A 125 -15.97 -5.82 8.16
CA GLN A 125 -17.13 -6.68 8.42
C GLN A 125 -17.94 -6.88 7.14
N LYS A 126 -18.18 -5.81 6.36
CA LYS A 126 -18.86 -5.90 5.06
C LYS A 126 -18.08 -6.77 4.06
N ASP A 127 -16.76 -6.67 4.01
CA ASP A 127 -15.93 -7.51 3.15
C ASP A 127 -16.04 -9.00 3.56
N TYR A 128 -15.98 -9.30 4.86
CA TYR A 128 -16.16 -10.67 5.36
C TYR A 128 -17.58 -11.21 5.16
N ASP A 129 -18.61 -10.37 5.31
CA ASP A 129 -19.98 -10.72 4.97
C ASP A 129 -20.09 -11.07 3.48
N ALA A 130 -19.51 -10.25 2.60
CA ALA A 130 -19.51 -10.52 1.16
C ALA A 130 -18.78 -11.83 0.82
N TYR A 131 -17.65 -12.14 1.46
CA TYR A 131 -16.95 -13.42 1.26
C TYR A 131 -17.76 -14.61 1.76
N ARG A 132 -18.41 -14.49 2.92
CA ARG A 132 -19.28 -15.52 3.47
C ARG A 132 -20.47 -15.76 2.53
N ASP A 133 -21.09 -14.70 2.06
CA ASP A 133 -22.28 -14.79 1.21
C ASP A 133 -21.92 -15.34 -0.17
N LEU A 134 -20.74 -14.99 -0.71
CA LEU A 134 -20.21 -15.54 -1.95
C LEU A 134 -19.86 -17.04 -1.81
N LEU A 135 -19.31 -17.46 -0.66
CA LEU A 135 -19.06 -18.87 -0.37
C LEU A 135 -20.39 -19.65 -0.21
N GLY A 136 -21.36 -19.07 0.49
CA GLY A 136 -22.63 -19.72 0.81
C GLY A 136 -22.42 -21.10 1.44
N ASP A 137 -23.18 -22.08 0.97
CA ASP A 137 -23.07 -23.49 1.37
C ASP A 137 -22.09 -24.29 0.49
N GLN A 138 -21.35 -23.62 -0.39
CA GLN A 138 -20.45 -24.29 -1.33
C GLN A 138 -19.13 -24.68 -0.67
N LYS A 139 -18.48 -25.69 -1.25
CA LYS A 139 -17.15 -26.13 -0.82
C LYS A 139 -16.09 -25.05 -1.07
N PHE A 140 -16.13 -24.43 -2.24
CA PHE A 140 -15.34 -23.30 -2.71
C PHE A 140 -16.23 -22.26 -3.40
N ILE A 141 -15.70 -21.07 -3.71
CA ILE A 141 -16.48 -19.89 -4.15
C ILE A 141 -17.41 -20.16 -5.36
N PHE A 142 -17.04 -21.07 -6.26
CA PHE A 142 -17.86 -21.43 -7.43
C PHE A 142 -18.19 -22.94 -7.52
N GLY A 143 -18.27 -23.63 -6.38
CA GLY A 143 -18.67 -25.03 -6.31
C GLY A 143 -17.59 -25.93 -5.73
N ASP A 144 -17.34 -27.08 -6.37
CA ASP A 144 -16.52 -28.16 -5.80
C ASP A 144 -15.02 -28.09 -6.11
N ASP A 145 -14.65 -27.29 -7.12
CA ASP A 145 -13.28 -27.13 -7.58
C ASP A 145 -12.71 -25.75 -7.19
N ILE A 146 -11.40 -25.73 -6.91
CA ILE A 146 -10.68 -24.49 -6.55
C ILE A 146 -10.52 -23.64 -7.82
N SER A 147 -11.06 -22.42 -7.78
CA SER A 147 -10.95 -21.44 -8.87
C SER A 147 -9.83 -20.42 -8.62
N SER A 148 -9.54 -19.57 -9.61
CA SER A 148 -8.61 -18.45 -9.43
C SER A 148 -9.08 -17.44 -8.39
N VAL A 149 -10.39 -17.33 -8.17
CA VAL A 149 -10.96 -16.47 -7.12
C VAL A 149 -10.62 -17.04 -5.75
N ASP A 150 -10.70 -18.36 -5.60
CA ASP A 150 -10.31 -19.04 -4.36
C ASP A 150 -8.84 -18.83 -4.03
N CYS A 151 -7.94 -18.94 -5.03
CA CYS A 151 -6.53 -18.66 -4.83
C CYS A 151 -6.26 -17.25 -4.31
N THR A 152 -7.00 -16.26 -4.84
CA THR A 152 -6.86 -14.86 -4.44
C THR A 152 -7.38 -14.61 -3.03
N LEU A 153 -8.59 -15.09 -2.73
CA LEU A 153 -9.22 -14.94 -1.43
C LEU A 153 -8.45 -15.69 -0.35
N PHE A 154 -8.00 -16.91 -0.64
CA PHE A 154 -7.11 -17.67 0.24
C PHE A 154 -5.83 -16.89 0.54
N GLY A 155 -5.13 -16.33 -0.44
CA GLY A 155 -3.91 -15.56 -0.19
C GLY A 155 -4.12 -14.39 0.79
N GLN A 156 -5.25 -13.69 0.66
CA GLN A 156 -5.61 -12.59 1.56
C GLN A 156 -5.97 -13.08 2.96
N LEU A 157 -6.89 -14.04 3.09
CA LEU A 157 -7.35 -14.56 4.39
C LEU A 157 -6.27 -15.38 5.12
N ALA A 158 -5.46 -16.15 4.40
CA ALA A 158 -4.35 -16.93 4.95
C ALA A 158 -3.31 -16.01 5.59
N THR A 159 -3.01 -14.85 4.97
CA THR A 159 -2.11 -13.86 5.56
C THR A 159 -2.67 -13.29 6.86
N VAL A 160 -3.99 -13.09 6.94
CA VAL A 160 -4.65 -12.63 8.17
C VAL A 160 -4.64 -13.72 9.25
N LEU A 161 -4.91 -14.98 8.90
CA LEU A 161 -5.06 -16.10 9.84
C LEU A 161 -3.73 -16.64 10.37
N TYR A 162 -2.78 -16.91 9.48
CA TYR A 162 -1.63 -17.77 9.79
C TYR A 162 -0.34 -17.00 10.09
N VAL A 163 -0.23 -15.73 9.69
CA VAL A 163 0.91 -14.90 10.12
C VAL A 163 0.82 -14.67 11.64
N PRO A 164 1.89 -14.84 12.44
CA PRO A 164 1.84 -14.82 13.91
C PRO A 164 1.73 -13.40 14.50
N THR A 165 0.71 -12.65 14.07
CA THR A 165 0.36 -11.32 14.60
C THR A 165 -1.04 -11.34 15.20
N ASN A 166 -1.21 -10.69 16.35
CA ASN A 166 -2.55 -10.44 16.90
C ASN A 166 -3.09 -9.14 16.32
N SER A 167 -4.24 -9.21 15.67
CA SER A 167 -4.89 -8.08 15.02
C SER A 167 -6.41 -8.22 15.13
N TYR A 168 -7.11 -7.09 15.16
CA TYR A 168 -8.58 -7.06 15.14
C TYR A 168 -9.14 -7.85 13.94
N CYS A 169 -8.47 -7.79 12.78
CA CYS A 169 -8.94 -8.50 11.59
C CYS A 169 -8.92 -10.02 11.77
N LYS A 170 -7.92 -10.54 12.50
CA LYS A 170 -7.80 -11.95 12.83
C LYS A 170 -8.84 -12.35 13.89
N GLU A 171 -9.00 -11.56 14.94
CA GLU A 171 -10.00 -11.80 15.99
C GLU A 171 -11.41 -11.84 15.40
N LEU A 172 -11.79 -10.82 14.62
CA LEU A 172 -13.09 -10.77 13.95
C LEU A 172 -13.32 -12.00 13.05
N LEU A 173 -12.34 -12.35 12.22
CA LEU A 173 -12.44 -13.49 11.30
C LEU A 173 -12.60 -14.82 12.03
N ARG A 174 -11.83 -15.04 13.10
CA ARG A 174 -11.89 -16.29 13.88
C ARG A 174 -13.16 -16.42 14.70
N ASP A 175 -13.60 -15.33 15.31
CA ASP A 175 -14.69 -15.37 16.29
C ASP A 175 -16.07 -15.29 15.63
N HIS A 176 -16.18 -14.61 14.47
CA HIS A 176 -17.47 -14.31 13.84
C HIS A 176 -17.67 -14.98 12.48
N TYR A 177 -16.61 -15.50 11.84
CA TYR A 177 -16.68 -16.09 10.50
C TYR A 177 -16.03 -17.48 10.43
N PRO A 178 -16.47 -18.46 11.26
CA PRO A 178 -15.87 -19.80 11.31
C PRO A 178 -15.92 -20.52 9.96
N THR A 179 -16.95 -20.31 9.14
CA THR A 179 -17.05 -20.91 7.80
C THR A 179 -15.94 -20.47 6.86
N LEU A 180 -15.50 -19.21 6.94
CA LEU A 180 -14.36 -18.69 6.18
C LEU A 180 -13.02 -19.25 6.69
N VAL A 181 -12.91 -19.48 8.00
CA VAL A 181 -11.75 -20.14 8.61
C VAL A 181 -11.64 -21.58 8.13
N GLU A 182 -12.75 -22.33 8.14
CA GLU A 182 -12.83 -23.69 7.63
C GLU A 182 -12.52 -23.76 6.13
N TYR A 183 -13.06 -22.83 5.35
CA TYR A 183 -12.76 -22.67 3.93
C TYR A 183 -11.25 -22.50 3.68
N CYS A 184 -10.58 -21.62 4.43
CA CYS A 184 -9.13 -21.47 4.34
C CYS A 184 -8.41 -22.77 4.73
N GLY A 185 -8.88 -23.46 5.78
CA GLY A 185 -8.37 -24.77 6.17
C GLY A 185 -8.47 -25.81 5.04
N ARG A 186 -9.61 -25.88 4.35
CA ARG A 186 -9.80 -26.78 3.20
C ARG A 186 -8.78 -26.52 2.09
N ILE A 187 -8.56 -25.26 1.72
CA ILE A 187 -7.60 -24.91 0.66
C ILE A 187 -6.17 -25.20 1.12
N ARG A 188 -5.82 -24.81 2.35
CA ARG A 188 -4.51 -25.10 2.94
C ARG A 188 -4.19 -26.58 2.87
N ASP A 189 -5.10 -27.42 3.35
CA ASP A 189 -4.88 -28.86 3.46
C ASP A 189 -4.89 -29.55 2.10
N THR A 190 -5.73 -29.08 1.16
CA THR A 190 -5.82 -29.64 -0.20
C THR A 190 -4.63 -29.26 -1.08
N VAL A 191 -4.14 -28.01 -0.99
CA VAL A 191 -3.13 -27.46 -1.91
C VAL A 191 -1.71 -27.57 -1.36
N PHE A 192 -1.52 -27.30 -0.07
CA PHE A 192 -0.20 -27.20 0.54
C PHE A 192 0.11 -28.36 1.49
N GLY A 193 -0.90 -28.90 2.18
CA GLY A 193 -0.73 -30.02 3.12
C GLY A 193 0.42 -29.78 4.10
N ASN A 194 1.44 -30.64 4.08
CA ASN A 194 2.60 -30.57 4.95
C ASN A 194 3.59 -29.42 4.61
N GLU A 195 3.48 -28.80 3.44
CA GLU A 195 4.33 -27.66 3.04
C GLU A 195 3.89 -26.36 3.70
N PHE A 196 2.68 -26.30 4.25
CA PHE A 196 2.17 -25.14 4.93
C PHE A 196 2.79 -25.04 6.33
N ALA A 197 3.97 -24.41 6.40
CA ALA A 197 4.81 -24.33 7.59
C ALA A 197 4.01 -24.03 8.87
N SER A 198 3.90 -25.04 9.74
CA SER A 198 3.45 -24.91 11.12
C SER A 198 4.65 -24.57 11.99
N HIS A 199 4.74 -23.32 12.44
CA HIS A 199 5.58 -22.92 13.56
C HIS A 199 4.69 -22.54 14.73
#